data_AF-C4WFJ6-F1
#
_entry.id   AF-C4WFJ6-F1
#
_cell.length_a   1.000
_cell.length_b   1.000
_cell.length_c   1.000
_cell.angle_alpha   90.00
_cell.angle_beta   90.00
_cell.angle_gamma   90.00
#
_symmetry.space_group_name_H-M   'P 1'
#
loop_
_entity.id
_entity.type
_entity.pdbx_description
1 polymer ?
#
loop_
_entity_poly.entity_id
_entity_poly.type
_entity_poly.pdbx_seq_one_letter_code
_entity_poly.pdbx_strand_id
1 'polypeptide(L)'
;MLSAHIRGTQMSESDHWVVEKMSTLYLRTSGFFRLGCLRTGLAMHRSACGCRRGAKPRFMGQKEGYFTVWNAVKGVFSFLGRFIAALARLIAIPLGGLWRLFLRLGILWKVVSAVLVIGLGGLYLYFIWQTQAWTNFDPDYPAKYSYQNATTPGEEVKAEAAPAEVPSTAAPAEQPATAPSTGQNSDAATANQPVQAAQLPSSARKCSRSAIAEVAADLTDFNVNQNAWISSMLLYKLGFFGLDWDRTPFLDNKASFQRGINAAVRRTAIELVDNIGRLRGTSQIDGDLQKARGNLQFAEDSWYFGLSPFGPKTPTPSYYRSAIKDLRAFNGRLENCQATFDARADNLIQFVDRIASDLGSTSAILKDRAENYHAGWFDTRADDRFWFAYGQLYAYYGLLRAAHSDFRGVLAEKHLDGVWDEMEKQMRAALDMQPFIVSNGSPDAWFTPSHLTTMGFYILRVRSNLVDVKQVLER
;
A
#
# COMPACT_ATOMS: atom_id res chain seq x y z
N MET A 1 -31.55 -59.91 3.26
CA MET A 1 -30.99 -61.19 2.77
C MET A 1 -29.49 -61.00 2.55
N LEU A 2 -28.69 -62.03 2.87
CA LEU A 2 -27.23 -62.27 2.66
C LEU A 2 -26.32 -61.08 2.25
N SER A 3 -25.25 -60.75 2.99
CA SER A 3 -23.93 -61.46 3.07
C SER A 3 -23.19 -61.52 1.72
N ALA A 4 -21.88 -61.28 1.57
CA ALA A 4 -20.72 -61.07 2.48
C ALA A 4 -19.58 -60.34 1.68
N HIS A 5 -18.35 -60.01 2.13
CA HIS A 5 -17.49 -60.26 3.32
C HIS A 5 -16.49 -59.07 3.44
N ILE A 6 -16.07 -58.57 4.63
CA ILE A 6 -14.81 -58.89 5.38
C ILE A 6 -13.52 -58.73 4.54
N ARG A 7 -12.55 -57.84 4.87
CA ARG A 7 -11.71 -57.70 6.10
C ARG A 7 -10.95 -56.33 6.03
N GLY A 8 -10.50 -55.61 7.07
CA GLY A 8 -10.56 -55.80 8.52
C GLY A 8 -9.19 -55.65 9.23
N THR A 9 -8.87 -54.45 9.77
CA THR A 9 -7.83 -54.04 10.77
C THR A 9 -7.85 -52.49 10.84
N GLN A 10 -7.98 -51.71 11.94
CA GLN A 10 -7.71 -51.85 13.39
C GLN A 10 -6.23 -52.14 13.72
N MET A 11 -5.56 -51.50 14.70
CA MET A 11 -5.96 -50.54 15.76
C MET A 11 -4.70 -49.92 16.41
N SER A 12 -4.79 -48.79 17.17
CA SER A 12 -3.91 -48.45 18.33
C SER A 12 -2.37 -48.22 18.06
N GLU A 13 -1.53 -47.62 18.93
CA GLU A 13 -1.67 -46.93 20.24
C GLU A 13 -0.43 -46.05 20.55
N SER A 14 -0.54 -45.20 21.60
CA SER A 14 0.51 -44.80 22.59
C SER A 14 1.87 -44.18 22.17
N ASP A 15 2.03 -42.90 22.50
CA ASP A 15 2.93 -42.33 23.52
C ASP A 15 4.45 -42.67 23.65
N HIS A 16 5.22 -41.57 23.59
CA HIS A 16 6.35 -41.18 24.45
C HIS A 16 7.72 -41.93 24.43
N TRP A 17 8.76 -41.15 24.76
CA TRP A 17 10.20 -41.49 24.94
C TRP A 17 10.98 -41.76 23.63
N VAL A 18 12.30 -41.50 23.51
CA VAL A 18 13.34 -41.15 24.48
C VAL A 18 14.23 -40.00 23.95
N VAL A 19 14.84 -39.26 24.88
CA VAL A 19 15.96 -38.32 24.73
C VAL A 19 17.27 -39.02 24.24
N GLU A 20 18.27 -38.25 23.81
CA GLU A 20 19.71 -38.61 23.73
C GLU A 20 20.22 -39.51 22.59
N LYS A 21 20.99 -38.90 21.67
CA LYS A 21 22.33 -39.42 21.29
C LYS A 21 23.25 -38.38 20.64
N MET A 22 24.33 -38.03 21.35
CA MET A 22 25.72 -37.74 20.92
C MET A 22 25.92 -36.82 19.69
N SER A 23 26.59 -35.65 19.77
CA SER A 23 27.71 -35.21 20.60
C SER A 23 29.07 -35.90 20.33
N THR A 24 29.61 -35.65 19.13
CA THR A 24 31.05 -35.62 18.76
C THR A 24 31.11 -34.85 17.43
N LEU A 25 31.98 -33.89 17.14
CA LEU A 25 33.44 -33.94 17.25
C LEU A 25 34.04 -32.51 17.18
N TYR A 26 34.72 -32.04 18.23
CA TYR A 26 35.58 -30.84 18.19
C TYR A 26 36.71 -30.99 19.22
N LEU A 27 37.88 -30.37 18.96
CA LEU A 27 39.09 -30.27 19.81
C LEU A 27 40.01 -31.51 19.95
N ARG A 28 40.97 -31.63 19.04
CA ARG A 28 42.44 -31.82 19.25
C ARG A 28 43.10 -31.96 17.87
N THR A 29 44.30 -31.46 17.60
CA THR A 29 45.54 -31.67 18.36
C THR A 29 46.49 -30.47 18.37
N SER A 30 47.12 -30.22 19.52
CA SER A 30 48.39 -29.49 19.61
C SER A 30 49.55 -30.43 19.23
N GLY A 31 50.58 -29.92 18.54
CA GLY A 31 51.63 -30.75 17.93
C GLY A 31 52.77 -31.18 18.87
N PHE A 32 53.69 -31.99 18.35
CA PHE A 32 54.98 -32.33 18.99
C PHE A 32 56.08 -32.66 17.95
N PHE A 33 57.21 -31.96 18.04
CA PHE A 33 58.60 -32.45 17.88
C PHE A 33 58.89 -33.80 17.15
N ARG A 34 59.66 -33.78 16.04
CA ARG A 34 61.11 -34.15 16.00
C ARG A 34 61.72 -34.29 14.59
N LEU A 35 63.02 -33.91 14.52
CA LEU A 35 64.13 -34.37 13.66
C LEU A 35 63.90 -34.74 12.18
N GLY A 36 64.67 -34.08 11.31
CA GLY A 36 65.01 -34.54 9.96
C GLY A 36 66.23 -33.79 9.40
N CYS A 37 67.44 -34.21 9.77
CA CYS A 37 68.67 -33.69 9.13
C CYS A 37 68.79 -34.22 7.71
N LEU A 38 69.07 -33.34 6.73
CA LEU A 38 69.96 -33.69 5.62
C LEU A 38 70.82 -32.47 5.21
N ARG A 39 71.89 -32.73 4.46
CA ARG A 39 73.19 -32.07 4.67
C ARG A 39 73.92 -31.81 3.35
N THR A 40 74.02 -30.53 2.96
CA THR A 40 74.94 -29.98 1.95
C THR A 40 75.09 -28.47 2.23
N GLY A 41 76.26 -27.82 2.18
CA GLY A 41 77.63 -28.33 2.05
C GLY A 41 78.60 -27.22 1.63
N LEU A 42 79.44 -26.71 2.57
CA LEU A 42 80.53 -25.72 2.37
C LEU A 42 80.09 -24.31 1.87
N ALA A 43 80.81 -23.21 2.12
CA ALA A 43 82.22 -23.06 2.50
C ALA A 43 82.48 -22.03 3.62
N MET A 44 83.68 -22.11 4.20
CA MET A 44 84.19 -21.20 5.24
C MET A 44 84.64 -19.83 4.68
N HIS A 45 84.52 -18.76 5.48
CA HIS A 45 85.69 -17.91 5.73
C HIS A 45 85.67 -17.24 7.12
N ARG A 46 86.84 -16.74 7.52
CA ARG A 46 87.28 -16.55 8.92
C ARG A 46 86.78 -15.29 9.65
N SER A 47 86.54 -15.49 10.95
CA SER A 47 87.01 -14.71 12.10
C SER A 47 87.11 -13.18 12.05
N ALA A 48 86.37 -12.51 12.95
CA ALA A 48 86.95 -11.50 13.84
C ALA A 48 86.12 -11.40 15.14
N CYS A 49 86.77 -11.55 16.31
CA CYS A 49 86.15 -11.30 17.61
C CYS A 49 86.46 -9.86 18.03
N GLY A 50 85.45 -9.09 18.45
CA GLY A 50 85.61 -7.65 18.73
C GLY A 50 84.66 -7.16 19.81
N CYS A 51 85.06 -7.30 21.08
CA CYS A 51 84.29 -6.82 22.23
C CYS A 51 84.73 -5.40 22.63
N ARG A 52 83.85 -4.39 22.59
CA ARG A 52 84.07 -3.10 23.27
C ARG A 52 82.78 -2.31 23.59
N ARG A 53 82.54 -2.18 24.90
CA ARG A 53 82.02 -0.99 25.64
C ARG A 53 80.65 -0.41 25.26
N GLY A 54 79.67 -0.74 26.10
CA GLY A 54 78.90 0.25 26.87
C GLY A 54 78.13 1.35 26.12
N ALA A 55 76.84 1.10 25.88
CA ALA A 55 75.86 2.13 25.54
C ALA A 55 74.84 2.30 26.69
N LYS A 56 74.57 3.55 27.09
CA LYS A 56 73.53 3.89 28.08
C LYS A 56 72.12 3.62 27.51
N PRO A 57 71.12 3.25 28.33
CA PRO A 57 69.73 3.22 27.88
C PRO A 57 69.26 4.64 27.57
N ARG A 58 69.03 4.94 26.28
CA ARG A 58 68.46 6.21 25.84
C ARG A 58 66.94 6.07 25.83
N PHE A 59 66.28 6.65 26.84
CA PHE A 59 64.83 6.89 26.80
C PHE A 59 64.51 7.87 25.65
N MET A 60 64.06 7.32 24.53
CA MET A 60 63.42 7.96 23.39
C MET A 60 62.42 6.93 22.85
N GLY A 61 61.17 7.24 22.52
CA GLY A 61 60.44 8.49 22.72
C GLY A 61 59.03 8.28 22.19
N GLN A 62 58.05 8.13 23.09
CA GLN A 62 56.68 7.76 22.75
C GLN A 62 55.90 8.92 22.10
N LYS A 63 56.27 9.29 20.87
CA LYS A 63 55.65 10.41 20.11
C LYS A 63 55.39 10.14 18.62
N GLU A 64 55.62 8.94 18.11
CA GLU A 64 55.47 8.66 16.66
C GLU A 64 54.05 8.24 16.25
N GLY A 65 53.21 7.73 17.17
CA GLY A 65 51.86 7.23 16.85
C GLY A 65 50.80 8.30 16.50
N TYR A 66 50.93 9.53 17.01
CA TYR A 66 49.95 10.59 16.74
C TYR A 66 50.14 11.27 15.37
N PHE A 67 51.35 11.21 14.80
CA PHE A 67 51.67 11.93 13.56
C PHE A 67 51.15 11.20 12.31
N THR A 68 51.15 9.87 12.31
CA THR A 68 50.65 9.04 11.22
C THR A 68 49.13 9.14 11.06
N VAL A 69 48.35 9.11 12.15
CA VAL A 69 46.89 9.26 12.10
C VAL A 69 46.49 10.62 11.55
N TRP A 70 47.10 11.72 12.02
CA TRP A 70 46.80 13.06 11.52
C TRP A 70 47.18 13.24 10.03
N ASN A 71 48.26 12.61 9.57
CA ASN A 71 48.64 12.63 8.17
C ASN A 71 47.71 11.79 7.29
N ALA A 72 47.21 10.64 7.78
CA ALA A 72 46.18 9.87 7.09
C ALA A 72 44.86 10.65 6.96
N VAL A 73 44.42 11.30 8.05
CA VAL A 73 43.23 12.17 8.05
C VAL A 73 43.38 13.34 7.08
N LYS A 74 44.52 14.05 7.08
CA LYS A 74 44.84 15.07 6.06
C LYS A 74 44.84 14.51 4.64
N GLY A 75 45.35 13.29 4.46
CA GLY A 75 45.30 12.55 3.19
C GLY A 75 43.88 12.39 2.68
N VAL A 76 42.98 11.84 3.50
CA VAL A 76 41.56 11.64 3.18
C VAL A 76 40.86 12.97 2.86
N PHE A 77 41.03 14.02 3.67
CA PHE A 77 40.46 15.34 3.38
C PHE A 77 41.00 15.95 2.09
N SER A 78 42.29 15.80 1.80
CA SER A 78 42.89 16.29 0.54
C SER A 78 42.42 15.52 -0.69
N PHE A 79 42.19 14.21 -0.55
CA PHE A 79 41.64 13.35 -1.60
C PHE A 79 40.17 13.72 -1.87
N LEU A 80 39.36 13.87 -0.82
CA LEU A 80 37.96 14.30 -0.92
C LEU A 80 37.85 15.70 -1.56
N GLY A 81 38.69 16.65 -1.15
CA GLY A 81 38.77 17.98 -1.76
C GLY A 81 39.17 17.95 -3.24
N ARG A 82 40.14 17.10 -3.62
CA ARG A 82 40.51 16.89 -5.03
C ARG A 82 39.40 16.22 -5.84
N PHE A 83 38.68 15.28 -5.25
CA PHE A 83 37.54 14.60 -5.88
C PHE A 83 36.36 15.55 -6.11
N ILE A 84 36.00 16.36 -5.11
CA ILE A 84 35.00 17.42 -5.24
C ILE A 84 35.43 18.45 -6.30
N ALA A 85 36.71 18.86 -6.31
CA ALA A 85 37.22 19.78 -7.33
C ALA A 85 37.22 19.18 -8.75
N ALA A 86 37.41 17.86 -8.88
CA ALA A 86 37.30 17.15 -10.16
C ALA A 86 35.84 17.08 -10.65
N LEU A 87 34.88 16.74 -9.77
CA LEU A 87 33.45 16.78 -10.06
C LEU A 87 32.98 18.19 -10.43
N ALA A 88 33.38 19.20 -9.66
CA ALA A 88 33.06 20.59 -9.94
C ALA A 88 33.58 21.04 -11.32
N ARG A 89 34.78 20.61 -11.73
CA ARG A 89 35.30 20.85 -13.08
C ARG A 89 34.53 20.08 -14.16
N LEU A 90 34.19 18.81 -13.90
CA LEU A 90 33.42 17.97 -14.83
C LEU A 90 32.03 18.57 -15.12
N ILE A 91 31.42 19.25 -14.16
CA ILE A 91 30.17 20.00 -14.33
C ILE A 91 30.42 21.39 -14.94
N ALA A 92 31.41 22.14 -14.43
CA ALA A 92 31.64 23.53 -14.82
C ALA A 92 32.26 23.71 -16.23
N ILE A 93 32.95 22.71 -16.78
CA ILE A 93 33.48 22.76 -18.14
C ILE A 93 32.36 22.77 -19.20
N PRO A 94 31.40 21.80 -19.23
CA PRO A 94 30.29 21.84 -20.17
C PRO A 94 29.35 23.02 -19.90
N LEU A 95 29.05 23.36 -18.65
CA LEU A 95 28.28 24.58 -18.30
C LEU A 95 28.99 25.86 -18.77
N GLY A 96 30.31 25.97 -18.60
CA GLY A 96 31.11 27.09 -19.08
C GLY A 96 31.26 27.15 -20.60
N GLY A 97 31.11 26.02 -21.29
CA GLY A 97 30.99 25.93 -22.74
C GLY A 97 29.64 26.44 -23.22
N LEU A 98 28.55 25.94 -22.63
CA LEU A 98 27.17 26.40 -22.85
C LEU A 98 27.02 27.90 -22.53
N TRP A 99 27.64 28.39 -21.46
CA TRP A 99 27.63 29.81 -21.10
C TRP A 99 28.37 30.67 -22.15
N ARG A 100 29.52 30.21 -22.67
CA ARG A 100 30.21 30.89 -23.77
C ARG A 100 29.42 30.87 -25.07
N LEU A 101 28.68 29.79 -25.36
CA LEU A 101 27.73 29.73 -26.47
C LEU A 101 26.60 30.74 -26.27
N PHE A 102 25.98 30.76 -25.09
CA PHE A 102 24.92 31.69 -24.70
C PHE A 102 25.37 33.15 -24.80
N LEU A 103 26.60 33.49 -24.38
CA LEU A 103 27.15 34.84 -24.53
C LEU A 103 27.31 35.27 -26.00
N ARG A 104 27.53 34.33 -26.92
CA ARG A 104 27.59 34.57 -28.37
C ARG A 104 26.21 34.67 -29.04
N LEU A 105 25.14 34.22 -28.39
CA LEU A 105 23.78 34.36 -28.93
C LEU A 105 23.32 35.82 -28.96
N GLY A 106 22.47 36.14 -29.94
CA GLY A 106 21.79 37.45 -30.00
C GLY A 106 20.85 37.67 -28.82
N ILE A 107 20.50 38.93 -28.54
CA ILE A 107 19.68 39.33 -27.38
C ILE A 107 18.34 38.57 -27.35
N LEU A 108 17.69 38.38 -28.50
CA LEU A 108 16.45 37.59 -28.63
C LEU A 108 16.59 36.18 -28.04
N TRP A 109 17.61 35.43 -28.48
CA TRP A 109 17.85 34.07 -28.01
C TRP A 109 18.27 34.03 -26.53
N LYS A 110 19.00 35.05 -26.05
CA LYS A 110 19.31 35.18 -24.61
C LYS A 110 18.04 35.32 -23.76
N VAL A 111 17.08 36.15 -24.20
CA VAL A 111 15.78 36.30 -23.52
C VAL A 111 14.98 35.01 -23.59
N VAL A 112 14.89 34.35 -24.76
CA VAL A 112 14.18 33.07 -24.92
C VAL A 112 14.74 31.98 -24.01
N SER A 113 16.07 31.78 -23.98
CA SER A 113 16.68 30.79 -23.10
C SER A 113 16.56 31.17 -21.61
N ALA A 114 16.61 32.45 -21.25
CA ALA A 114 16.38 32.88 -19.87
C ALA A 114 14.94 32.57 -19.41
N VAL A 115 13.93 32.88 -20.23
CA VAL A 115 12.52 32.55 -19.96
C VAL A 115 12.33 31.04 -19.84
N LEU A 116 12.95 30.24 -20.72
CA LEU A 116 12.86 28.77 -20.66
C LEU A 116 13.50 28.21 -19.39
N VAL A 117 14.68 28.69 -18.98
CA VAL A 117 15.35 28.25 -17.74
C VAL A 117 14.55 28.67 -16.49
N ILE A 118 14.00 29.89 -16.46
CA ILE A 118 13.15 30.35 -15.35
C ILE A 118 11.86 29.52 -15.28
N GLY A 119 11.21 29.28 -16.41
CA GLY A 119 10.00 28.43 -16.48
C GLY A 119 10.27 26.99 -16.05
N LEU A 120 11.38 26.40 -16.49
CA LEU A 120 11.81 25.06 -16.07
C LEU A 120 12.12 25.02 -14.56
N GLY A 121 12.81 26.02 -14.02
CA GLY A 121 13.06 26.15 -12.59
C GLY A 121 11.77 26.25 -11.77
N GLY A 122 10.81 27.07 -12.23
CA GLY A 122 9.48 27.16 -11.62
C GLY A 122 8.70 25.84 -11.64
N LEU A 123 8.77 25.09 -12.75
CA LEU A 123 8.18 23.76 -12.84
C LEU A 123 8.82 22.76 -11.87
N TYR A 124 10.15 22.78 -11.72
CA TYR A 124 10.85 21.93 -10.73
C TYR A 124 10.51 22.30 -9.29
N LEU A 125 10.43 23.61 -8.96
CA LEU A 125 10.00 24.06 -7.64
C LEU A 125 8.56 23.62 -7.34
N TYR A 126 7.65 23.72 -8.32
CA TYR A 126 6.29 23.20 -8.20
C TYR A 126 6.26 21.68 -8.01
N PHE A 127 7.07 20.93 -8.76
CA PHE A 127 7.17 19.46 -8.61
C PHE A 127 7.68 19.06 -7.23
N ILE A 128 8.77 19.69 -6.74
CA ILE A 128 9.29 19.47 -5.38
C ILE A 128 8.20 19.81 -4.35
N TRP A 129 7.49 20.93 -4.51
CA TRP A 129 6.38 21.26 -3.62
C TRP A 129 5.28 20.18 -3.62
N GLN A 130 4.87 19.69 -4.79
CA GLN A 130 3.82 18.66 -4.90
C GLN A 130 4.22 17.28 -4.35
N THR A 131 5.51 16.93 -4.39
CA THR A 131 6.01 15.66 -3.81
C THR A 131 6.19 15.74 -2.30
N GLN A 132 6.56 16.92 -1.76
CA GLN A 132 6.81 17.10 -0.32
C GLN A 132 5.59 17.55 0.49
N ALA A 133 4.68 18.35 -0.08
CA ALA A 133 3.49 18.82 0.61
C ALA A 133 2.35 17.80 0.51
N TRP A 134 1.77 17.41 1.66
CA TRP A 134 0.62 16.51 1.73
C TRP A 134 -0.64 17.30 2.08
N THR A 135 -1.71 17.09 1.32
CA THR A 135 -3.03 17.72 1.55
C THR A 135 -4.01 16.67 2.07
N ASN A 136 -4.74 17.01 3.13
CA ASN A 136 -5.79 16.18 3.76
C ASN A 136 -5.36 14.77 4.14
N PHE A 137 -4.08 14.56 4.47
CA PHE A 137 -3.58 13.28 4.96
C PHE A 137 -3.96 13.12 6.44
N ASP A 138 -4.69 12.05 6.75
CA ASP A 138 -5.22 11.77 8.08
C ASP A 138 -5.22 10.25 8.32
N PRO A 139 -4.35 9.70 9.20
CA PRO A 139 -4.36 8.27 9.55
C PRO A 139 -5.67 7.79 10.18
N ASP A 140 -6.44 8.68 10.81
CA ASP A 140 -7.69 8.38 11.50
C ASP A 140 -8.94 8.55 10.60
N TYR A 141 -8.75 8.83 9.31
CA TYR A 141 -9.84 9.02 8.33
C TYR A 141 -10.93 7.93 8.33
N PRO A 142 -10.67 6.64 8.65
CA PRO A 142 -11.71 5.61 8.66
C PRO A 142 -12.76 5.79 9.77
N ALA A 143 -12.47 6.60 10.80
CA ALA A 143 -13.43 6.93 11.85
C ALA A 143 -14.75 7.51 11.29
N LYS A 144 -14.71 8.15 10.10
CA LYS A 144 -15.89 8.70 9.41
C LYS A 144 -16.87 7.62 8.89
N TYR A 145 -16.45 6.36 8.77
CA TYR A 145 -17.27 5.24 8.32
C TYR A 145 -17.73 4.35 9.51
N SER A 146 -18.40 4.94 10.50
CA SER A 146 -18.77 4.23 11.73
C SER A 146 -19.81 3.13 11.51
N TYR A 147 -19.46 1.90 11.88
CA TYR A 147 -20.28 0.69 11.78
C TYR A 147 -21.43 0.62 12.80
N GLN A 148 -21.33 1.31 13.93
CA GLN A 148 -22.25 1.18 15.08
C GLN A 148 -23.72 1.45 14.72
N ASN A 149 -23.95 2.38 13.80
CA ASN A 149 -25.28 2.75 13.30
C ASN A 149 -25.46 2.42 11.80
N ALA A 150 -24.52 1.69 11.18
CA ALA A 150 -24.60 1.34 9.76
C ALA A 150 -25.74 0.36 9.50
N THR A 151 -26.35 0.38 8.31
CA THR A 151 -27.32 -0.64 7.86
C THR A 151 -26.70 -1.41 6.69
N THR A 152 -26.95 -2.72 6.64
CA THR A 152 -26.45 -3.61 5.57
C THR A 152 -26.76 -3.01 4.18
N PRO A 153 -25.78 -2.85 3.27
CA PRO A 153 -26.03 -2.18 2.00
C PRO A 153 -27.07 -2.92 1.17
N GLY A 154 -27.96 -2.17 0.52
CA GLY A 154 -29.10 -2.74 -0.22
C GLY A 154 -30.31 -3.15 0.64
N GLU A 155 -30.22 -3.13 1.97
CA GLU A 155 -31.38 -3.28 2.87
C GLU A 155 -32.18 -1.97 2.96
N GLU A 156 -33.52 -2.04 3.05
CA GLU A 156 -34.37 -0.85 3.15
C GLU A 156 -34.11 -0.11 4.47
N VAL A 157 -33.59 1.13 4.36
CA VAL A 157 -33.43 2.01 5.51
C VAL A 157 -34.80 2.55 5.87
N LYS A 158 -35.35 2.05 6.97
CA LYS A 158 -36.60 2.56 7.53
C LYS A 158 -36.42 4.05 7.82
N ALA A 159 -37.07 4.90 7.02
CA ALA A 159 -37.02 6.35 7.21
C ALA A 159 -37.45 6.65 8.65
N GLU A 160 -36.54 7.24 9.42
CA GLU A 160 -36.85 7.66 10.78
C GLU A 160 -37.99 8.66 10.70
N ALA A 161 -39.08 8.35 11.39
CA ALA A 161 -40.32 9.11 11.25
C ALA A 161 -40.04 10.55 11.68
N ALA A 162 -40.12 11.49 10.73
CA ALA A 162 -40.16 12.90 11.05
C ALA A 162 -41.22 13.10 12.15
N PRO A 163 -40.93 13.86 13.22
CA PRO A 163 -41.87 14.03 14.33
C PRO A 163 -43.22 14.45 13.77
N ALA A 164 -44.25 13.63 14.03
CA ALA A 164 -45.58 13.88 13.51
C ALA A 164 -46.08 15.22 14.07
N GLU A 165 -46.12 16.25 13.22
CA GLU A 165 -46.80 17.50 13.54
C GLU A 165 -48.26 17.16 13.83
N VAL A 166 -48.64 17.39 15.08
CA VAL A 166 -49.95 17.03 15.61
C VAL A 166 -51.03 17.86 14.88
N PRO A 167 -51.98 17.23 14.17
CA PRO A 167 -53.06 17.98 13.54
C PRO A 167 -53.94 18.61 14.62
N SER A 168 -53.99 19.95 14.65
CA SER A 168 -54.85 20.69 15.58
C SER A 168 -56.34 20.47 15.27
N THR A 169 -57.01 19.78 16.18
CA THR A 169 -58.36 20.06 16.69
C THR A 169 -59.44 20.61 15.73
N ALA A 170 -60.26 19.68 15.23
CA ALA A 170 -61.74 19.68 15.23
C ALA A 170 -62.58 20.94 14.83
N ALA A 171 -63.49 20.71 13.87
CA ALA A 171 -64.86 21.26 13.86
C ALA A 171 -65.83 20.23 13.20
N PRO A 172 -67.14 20.21 13.52
CA PRO A 172 -67.97 19.00 13.41
C PRO A 172 -68.82 18.85 12.13
N ALA A 173 -69.45 17.68 12.03
CA ALA A 173 -70.13 17.12 10.85
C ALA A 173 -71.54 17.66 10.56
N GLU A 174 -71.98 17.45 9.31
CA GLU A 174 -73.40 17.43 8.93
C GLU A 174 -73.65 16.32 7.88
N GLN A 175 -74.62 15.45 8.14
CA GLN A 175 -75.21 14.53 7.15
C GLN A 175 -76.51 15.15 6.62
N PRO A 176 -76.94 14.78 5.40
CA PRO A 176 -78.13 13.91 5.37
C PRO A 176 -78.06 12.77 4.34
N ALA A 177 -78.90 11.75 4.57
CA ALA A 177 -79.04 10.57 3.74
C ALA A 177 -80.05 10.76 2.59
N THR A 178 -79.99 9.93 1.55
CA THR A 178 -81.04 8.96 1.14
C THR A 178 -80.78 8.38 -0.26
N ALA A 179 -81.19 7.13 -0.47
CA ALA A 179 -81.36 6.51 -1.79
C ALA A 179 -82.86 6.54 -2.18
N PRO A 180 -83.24 6.30 -3.45
CA PRO A 180 -83.46 4.91 -3.87
C PRO A 180 -83.11 4.58 -5.35
N SER A 181 -83.27 3.31 -5.69
CA SER A 181 -82.96 2.64 -6.97
C SER A 181 -84.01 2.78 -8.07
N THR A 182 -83.59 2.75 -9.34
CA THR A 182 -84.32 2.12 -10.49
C THR A 182 -83.40 1.99 -11.72
N GLY A 183 -83.62 0.99 -12.59
CA GLY A 183 -83.31 1.11 -14.03
C GLY A 183 -82.32 0.09 -14.63
N GLN A 184 -82.86 -0.87 -15.38
CA GLN A 184 -82.20 -1.98 -16.09
C GLN A 184 -81.33 -1.60 -17.33
N ASN A 185 -80.42 -2.54 -17.65
CA ASN A 185 -79.94 -2.97 -18.99
C ASN A 185 -79.13 -2.02 -19.90
N SER A 186 -77.90 -2.43 -20.24
CA SER A 186 -77.58 -2.92 -21.61
C SER A 186 -76.17 -3.53 -21.68
N ASP A 187 -75.99 -4.50 -22.58
CA ASP A 187 -74.73 -5.24 -22.79
C ASP A 187 -73.65 -4.42 -23.51
N ALA A 188 -72.37 -4.66 -23.19
CA ALA A 188 -71.33 -4.93 -24.19
C ALA A 188 -69.98 -5.36 -23.56
N ALA A 189 -69.31 -6.27 -24.27
CA ALA A 189 -67.95 -6.79 -24.09
C ALA A 189 -66.88 -5.85 -23.48
N THR A 190 -65.89 -6.43 -22.77
CA THR A 190 -64.51 -6.60 -23.30
C THR A 190 -63.57 -7.33 -22.31
N ALA A 191 -62.84 -8.32 -22.83
CA ALA A 191 -61.56 -8.92 -22.39
C ALA A 191 -61.27 -9.23 -20.90
N ASN A 192 -60.78 -10.46 -20.68
CA ASN A 192 -60.01 -10.85 -19.50
C ASN A 192 -58.81 -9.90 -19.26
N GLN A 193 -58.82 -9.14 -18.17
CA GLN A 193 -57.62 -8.51 -17.64
C GLN A 193 -56.89 -9.50 -16.71
N PRO A 194 -55.58 -9.73 -16.86
CA PRO A 194 -54.81 -10.36 -15.81
C PRO A 194 -54.73 -9.41 -14.61
N VAL A 195 -54.85 -9.96 -13.40
CA VAL A 195 -54.71 -9.23 -12.13
C VAL A 195 -53.49 -8.31 -12.14
N GLN A 196 -53.71 -6.99 -12.26
CA GLN A 196 -52.70 -6.03 -11.87
C GLN A 196 -52.45 -6.20 -10.37
N ALA A 197 -51.23 -6.60 -10.01
CA ALA A 197 -50.75 -6.40 -8.66
C ALA A 197 -50.92 -4.91 -8.32
N ALA A 198 -51.57 -4.61 -7.20
CA ALA A 198 -51.81 -3.24 -6.79
C ALA A 198 -50.47 -2.51 -6.64
N GLN A 199 -50.17 -1.59 -7.58
CA GLN A 199 -49.07 -0.67 -7.44
C GLN A 199 -49.37 0.25 -6.25
N LEU A 200 -48.87 -0.15 -5.08
CA LEU A 200 -48.71 0.76 -3.95
C LEU A 200 -47.94 1.99 -4.46
N PRO A 201 -48.42 3.22 -4.19
CA PRO A 201 -47.68 4.41 -4.59
C PRO A 201 -46.29 4.34 -3.95
N SER A 202 -45.26 4.60 -4.74
CA SER A 202 -43.87 4.54 -4.30
C SER A 202 -43.57 5.70 -3.36
N SER A 203 -43.93 5.57 -2.08
CA SER A 203 -43.16 6.15 -1.00
C SER A 203 -41.70 5.74 -1.23
N ALA A 204 -40.80 6.72 -1.28
CA ALA A 204 -39.45 6.52 -1.81
C ALA A 204 -38.66 5.54 -0.93
N ARG A 205 -38.66 4.26 -1.32
CA ARG A 205 -37.83 3.22 -0.71
C ARG A 205 -36.37 3.63 -0.88
N LYS A 206 -35.71 3.92 0.24
CA LYS A 206 -34.27 4.14 0.27
C LYS A 206 -33.60 2.91 0.84
N CYS A 207 -32.60 2.42 0.14
CA CYS A 207 -31.75 1.33 0.60
C CYS A 207 -30.43 1.89 1.14
N SER A 208 -29.72 1.11 1.96
CA SER A 208 -28.43 1.55 2.52
C SER A 208 -27.33 1.55 1.45
N ARG A 209 -26.38 2.49 1.54
CA ARG A 209 -25.22 2.61 0.64
C ARG A 209 -24.10 1.67 1.07
N SER A 210 -23.18 1.34 0.16
CA SER A 210 -21.96 0.59 0.51
C SER A 210 -20.88 1.56 0.97
N ALA A 211 -20.39 1.37 2.19
CA ALA A 211 -19.22 2.05 2.68
C ALA A 211 -17.98 1.65 1.85
N ILE A 212 -17.80 0.38 1.49
CA ILE A 212 -16.61 -0.08 0.73
C ILE A 212 -16.48 0.67 -0.60
N ALA A 213 -17.59 0.83 -1.34
CA ALA A 213 -17.60 1.58 -2.59
C ALA A 213 -17.31 3.08 -2.38
N GLU A 214 -17.78 3.66 -1.27
CA GLU A 214 -17.49 5.07 -0.91
C GLU A 214 -16.02 5.26 -0.54
N VAL A 215 -15.41 4.35 0.23
CA VAL A 215 -13.98 4.42 0.59
C VAL A 215 -13.09 4.25 -0.64
N ALA A 216 -13.43 3.32 -1.54
CA ALA A 216 -12.72 3.15 -2.80
C ALA A 216 -12.77 4.44 -3.65
N ALA A 217 -13.91 5.13 -3.68
CA ALA A 217 -14.06 6.41 -4.36
C ALA A 217 -13.24 7.52 -3.67
N ASP A 218 -13.33 7.63 -2.34
CA ASP A 218 -12.64 8.67 -1.55
C ASP A 218 -11.11 8.50 -1.52
N LEU A 219 -10.60 7.26 -1.48
CA LEU A 219 -9.17 6.98 -1.61
C LEU A 219 -8.64 7.38 -3.00
N THR A 220 -9.42 7.12 -4.05
CA THR A 220 -9.08 7.54 -5.40
C THR A 220 -9.15 9.07 -5.55
N ASP A 221 -10.13 9.72 -4.91
CA ASP A 221 -10.28 11.18 -4.85
C ASP A 221 -9.10 11.85 -4.12
N PHE A 222 -8.74 11.32 -2.96
CA PHE A 222 -7.56 11.73 -2.18
C PHE A 222 -6.28 11.70 -3.05
N ASN A 223 -6.09 10.63 -3.82
CA ASN A 223 -4.90 10.42 -4.65
C ASN A 223 -4.81 11.31 -5.90
N VAL A 224 -5.94 11.80 -6.43
CA VAL A 224 -6.02 12.35 -7.80
C VAL A 224 -6.64 13.75 -7.89
N ASN A 225 -7.48 14.11 -6.92
CA ASN A 225 -8.15 15.41 -6.85
C ASN A 225 -7.61 16.26 -5.69
N GLN A 226 -7.38 15.66 -4.52
CA GLN A 226 -6.86 16.37 -3.35
C GLN A 226 -5.33 16.48 -3.40
N ASN A 227 -4.67 15.40 -3.81
CA ASN A 227 -3.25 15.37 -4.15
C ASN A 227 -3.08 15.21 -5.67
N ALA A 228 -2.03 15.80 -6.24
CA ALA A 228 -1.69 15.58 -7.63
C ALA A 228 -1.03 14.20 -7.81
N TRP A 229 -1.42 13.46 -8.86
CA TRP A 229 -0.93 12.10 -9.14
C TRP A 229 0.49 12.14 -9.75
N ILE A 230 1.50 11.85 -8.93
CA ILE A 230 2.90 12.15 -9.22
C ILE A 230 3.43 11.29 -10.39
N SER A 231 3.09 10.00 -10.45
CA SER A 231 3.57 9.07 -11.48
C SER A 231 3.21 9.46 -12.93
N SER A 232 2.20 10.32 -13.12
CA SER A 232 1.81 10.86 -14.43
C SER A 232 2.45 12.21 -14.78
N MET A 233 3.17 12.85 -13.86
CA MET A 233 3.75 14.17 -14.09
C MET A 233 4.92 14.10 -15.08
N LEU A 234 5.00 15.10 -15.97
CA LEU A 234 6.13 15.24 -16.92
C LEU A 234 7.49 15.17 -16.22
N LEU A 235 7.68 15.91 -15.13
CA LEU A 235 8.96 15.95 -14.42
C LEU A 235 9.30 14.64 -13.71
N TYR A 236 8.28 13.86 -13.30
CA TYR A 236 8.49 12.49 -12.82
C TYR A 236 8.99 11.58 -13.93
N LYS A 237 8.41 11.71 -15.13
CA LYS A 237 8.81 10.91 -16.31
C LYS A 237 10.16 11.26 -16.91
N LEU A 238 10.54 12.54 -16.89
CA LEU A 238 11.85 12.98 -17.39
C LEU A 238 12.99 12.54 -16.47
N GLY A 239 12.68 12.22 -15.21
CA GLY A 239 13.68 11.86 -14.23
C GLY A 239 14.62 13.02 -13.86
N PHE A 240 15.61 12.72 -13.05
CA PHE A 240 16.73 13.61 -12.78
C PHE A 240 17.84 13.37 -13.82
N PHE A 241 17.92 14.22 -14.85
CA PHE A 241 18.91 14.11 -15.94
C PHE A 241 18.96 12.72 -16.62
N GLY A 242 17.80 12.07 -16.79
CA GLY A 242 17.69 10.73 -17.38
C GLY A 242 17.80 9.56 -16.39
N LEU A 243 17.82 9.83 -15.08
CA LEU A 243 17.63 8.83 -14.03
C LEU A 243 16.18 8.88 -13.52
N ASP A 244 15.45 7.75 -13.58
CA ASP A 244 14.10 7.64 -13.02
C ASP A 244 14.09 8.03 -11.53
N TRP A 245 13.05 8.76 -11.05
CA TRP A 245 12.95 9.12 -9.64
C TRP A 245 12.79 7.90 -8.72
N ASP A 246 12.14 6.81 -9.20
CA ASP A 246 12.08 5.44 -8.60
C ASP A 246 13.48 4.79 -8.31
N ARG A 247 14.58 5.51 -8.56
CA ARG A 247 15.96 5.07 -8.26
C ARG A 247 16.74 6.09 -7.44
N THR A 248 16.19 7.29 -7.22
CA THR A 248 16.85 8.38 -6.49
C THR A 248 16.45 8.35 -5.01
N PRO A 249 17.22 8.92 -4.07
CA PRO A 249 16.86 8.91 -2.65
C PRO A 249 15.74 9.89 -2.26
N PHE A 250 15.06 10.52 -3.22
CA PHE A 250 14.24 11.71 -2.98
C PHE A 250 13.10 11.83 -4.01
N LEU A 251 11.97 12.39 -3.57
CA LEU A 251 10.80 12.82 -4.38
C LEU A 251 9.91 11.70 -4.97
N ASP A 252 10.21 10.43 -4.71
CA ASP A 252 9.50 9.21 -5.12
C ASP A 252 8.51 8.68 -4.05
N ASN A 253 8.84 8.80 -2.76
CA ASN A 253 8.02 8.31 -1.62
C ASN A 253 6.51 8.54 -1.74
N LYS A 254 6.07 9.76 -2.07
CA LYS A 254 4.64 10.08 -2.21
C LYS A 254 4.00 9.41 -3.45
N ALA A 255 4.76 9.18 -4.52
CA ALA A 255 4.31 8.39 -5.67
C ALA A 255 4.17 6.90 -5.29
N SER A 256 5.12 6.35 -4.53
CA SER A 256 5.06 4.97 -4.04
C SER A 256 3.90 4.74 -3.07
N PHE A 257 3.61 5.68 -2.18
CA PHE A 257 2.39 5.68 -1.37
C PHE A 257 1.11 5.72 -2.23
N GLN A 258 1.03 6.61 -3.23
CA GLN A 258 -0.11 6.70 -4.16
C GLN A 258 -0.32 5.38 -4.91
N ARG A 259 0.76 4.72 -5.37
CA ARG A 259 0.73 3.38 -5.98
C ARG A 259 0.22 2.31 -5.01
N GLY A 260 0.64 2.35 -3.74
CA GLY A 260 0.17 1.44 -2.69
C GLY A 260 -1.34 1.51 -2.46
N ILE A 261 -1.90 2.72 -2.31
CA ILE A 261 -3.36 2.92 -2.21
C ILE A 261 -4.05 2.39 -3.48
N ASN A 262 -3.54 2.74 -4.66
CA ASN A 262 -4.14 2.35 -5.93
C ASN A 262 -4.16 0.83 -6.12
N ALA A 263 -3.13 0.11 -5.68
CA ALA A 263 -3.09 -1.36 -5.71
C ALA A 263 -4.24 -1.97 -4.87
N ALA A 264 -4.43 -1.49 -3.64
CA ALA A 264 -5.52 -1.96 -2.75
C ALA A 264 -6.92 -1.63 -3.31
N VAL A 265 -7.12 -0.42 -3.84
CA VAL A 265 -8.38 0.01 -4.44
C VAL A 265 -8.68 -0.77 -5.74
N ARG A 266 -7.66 -1.00 -6.59
CA ARG A 266 -7.78 -1.86 -7.79
C ARG A 266 -8.19 -3.27 -7.42
N ARG A 267 -7.61 -3.85 -6.37
CA ARG A 267 -7.99 -5.19 -5.89
C ARG A 267 -9.43 -5.21 -5.39
N THR A 268 -9.83 -4.24 -4.58
CA THR A 268 -11.20 -4.11 -4.08
C THR A 268 -12.23 -3.93 -5.20
N ALA A 269 -11.92 -3.14 -6.23
CA ALA A 269 -12.80 -2.98 -7.39
C ALA A 269 -13.00 -4.28 -8.20
N ILE A 270 -12.05 -5.22 -8.14
CA ILE A 270 -12.22 -6.58 -8.68
C ILE A 270 -13.23 -7.37 -7.83
N GLU A 271 -13.10 -7.35 -6.50
CA GLU A 271 -14.04 -8.03 -5.58
C GLU A 271 -15.46 -7.47 -5.66
N LEU A 272 -15.59 -6.14 -5.75
CA LEU A 272 -16.86 -5.45 -5.92
C LEU A 272 -17.58 -5.89 -7.20
N VAL A 273 -16.86 -6.07 -8.31
CA VAL A 273 -17.47 -6.52 -9.58
C VAL A 273 -17.81 -8.01 -9.56
N ASP A 274 -16.88 -8.86 -9.13
CA ASP A 274 -16.98 -10.30 -9.36
C ASP A 274 -17.87 -11.01 -8.33
N ASN A 275 -17.87 -10.53 -7.07
CA ASN A 275 -18.47 -11.18 -5.92
C ASN A 275 -19.52 -10.34 -5.17
N ILE A 276 -19.20 -9.08 -4.82
CA ILE A 276 -19.98 -8.33 -3.82
C ILE A 276 -21.15 -7.54 -4.46
N GLY A 277 -20.96 -6.94 -5.63
CA GLY A 277 -21.96 -6.07 -6.28
C GLY A 277 -23.05 -6.80 -7.08
N ARG A 278 -23.20 -8.12 -6.91
CA ARG A 278 -24.14 -8.93 -7.69
C ARG A 278 -24.63 -10.17 -6.93
N LEU A 279 -25.90 -10.52 -7.09
CA LEU A 279 -26.52 -11.64 -6.38
C LEU A 279 -26.13 -13.00 -6.99
N ARG A 280 -25.18 -13.72 -6.37
CA ARG A 280 -24.64 -15.02 -6.83
C ARG A 280 -23.90 -14.94 -8.18
N GLY A 281 -23.05 -15.94 -8.45
CA GLY A 281 -22.14 -15.98 -9.60
C GLY A 281 -22.76 -15.93 -11.00
N THR A 282 -24.08 -16.07 -11.14
CA THR A 282 -24.83 -16.06 -12.42
C THR A 282 -25.60 -14.78 -12.70
N SER A 283 -25.65 -13.83 -11.75
CA SER A 283 -26.28 -12.53 -11.97
C SER A 283 -25.48 -11.64 -12.91
N GLN A 284 -26.17 -10.70 -13.55
CA GLN A 284 -25.56 -9.67 -14.40
C GLN A 284 -24.57 -8.84 -13.59
N ILE A 285 -23.44 -8.51 -14.23
CA ILE A 285 -22.43 -7.64 -13.65
C ILE A 285 -22.96 -6.20 -13.66
N ASP A 286 -22.76 -5.49 -12.56
CA ASP A 286 -23.10 -4.08 -12.49
C ASP A 286 -22.23 -3.24 -13.45
N GLY A 287 -22.88 -2.52 -14.36
CA GLY A 287 -22.21 -1.80 -15.43
C GLY A 287 -21.35 -0.63 -14.98
N ASP A 288 -21.62 -0.03 -13.82
CA ASP A 288 -20.79 1.07 -13.30
C ASP A 288 -19.59 0.51 -12.54
N LEU A 289 -19.77 -0.52 -11.72
CA LEU A 289 -18.63 -1.23 -11.11
C LEU A 289 -17.68 -1.80 -12.17
N GLN A 290 -18.20 -2.34 -13.28
CA GLN A 290 -17.37 -2.84 -14.39
C GLN A 290 -16.52 -1.73 -15.03
N LYS A 291 -17.09 -0.53 -15.25
CA LYS A 291 -16.34 0.65 -15.74
C LYS A 291 -15.30 1.10 -14.72
N ALA A 292 -15.68 1.21 -13.44
CA ALA A 292 -14.77 1.60 -12.36
C ALA A 292 -13.55 0.67 -12.29
N ARG A 293 -13.76 -0.64 -12.31
CA ARG A 293 -12.70 -1.66 -12.34
C ARG A 293 -11.81 -1.55 -13.58
N GLY A 294 -12.36 -1.25 -14.75
CA GLY A 294 -11.57 -1.00 -15.97
C GLY A 294 -10.72 0.26 -15.86
N ASN A 295 -11.33 1.35 -15.40
CA ASN A 295 -10.71 2.67 -15.23
C ASN A 295 -9.59 2.67 -14.17
N LEU A 296 -9.76 1.96 -13.05
CA LEU A 296 -8.74 1.83 -11.99
C LEU A 296 -7.54 0.97 -12.43
N GLN A 297 -7.75 -0.03 -13.28
CA GLN A 297 -6.66 -0.87 -13.80
C GLN A 297 -5.82 -0.20 -14.90
N PHE A 298 -6.19 1.01 -15.32
CA PHE A 298 -5.43 1.77 -16.30
C PHE A 298 -4.01 2.10 -15.80
N ALA A 299 -3.07 2.19 -16.74
CA ALA A 299 -1.64 2.39 -16.46
C ALA A 299 -1.39 3.60 -15.56
N GLU A 300 -0.56 3.42 -14.54
CA GLU A 300 -0.30 4.42 -13.50
C GLU A 300 0.51 5.62 -14.00
N ASP A 301 1.20 5.46 -15.13
CA ASP A 301 2.14 6.44 -15.64
C ASP A 301 1.61 7.25 -16.84
N SER A 302 0.47 6.92 -17.47
CA SER A 302 0.06 7.58 -18.71
C SER A 302 -0.08 9.10 -18.58
N TRP A 303 0.54 9.83 -19.50
CA TRP A 303 0.48 11.30 -19.60
C TRP A 303 -0.09 11.70 -20.98
N TYR A 304 -0.28 13.01 -21.23
CA TYR A 304 -0.92 13.52 -22.45
C TYR A 304 -0.29 13.07 -23.78
N PHE A 305 0.97 12.63 -23.74
CA PHE A 305 1.71 12.16 -24.90
C PHE A 305 2.52 10.90 -24.57
N GLY A 306 2.56 9.95 -25.50
CA GLY A 306 3.40 8.75 -25.38
C GLY A 306 4.18 8.48 -26.66
N LEU A 307 5.32 7.79 -26.52
CA LEU A 307 6.15 7.35 -27.65
C LEU A 307 5.78 5.96 -28.19
N SER A 308 5.08 5.16 -27.40
CA SER A 308 4.59 3.82 -27.79
C SER A 308 3.19 3.54 -27.21
N PRO A 309 2.15 3.36 -28.06
CA PRO A 309 2.09 3.91 -29.43
C PRO A 309 2.36 5.42 -29.42
N PHE A 310 2.94 5.93 -30.50
CA PHE A 310 3.22 7.36 -30.67
C PHE A 310 1.92 8.13 -30.87
N GLY A 311 1.65 9.13 -30.03
CA GLY A 311 0.50 9.99 -30.19
C GLY A 311 -0.06 10.60 -28.90
N PRO A 312 -1.15 11.38 -29.01
CA PRO A 312 -1.88 11.88 -27.86
C PRO A 312 -2.49 10.71 -27.07
N LYS A 313 -2.36 10.76 -25.75
CA LYS A 313 -2.94 9.78 -24.83
C LYS A 313 -3.77 10.48 -23.77
N THR A 314 -4.80 9.80 -23.30
CA THR A 314 -5.59 10.23 -22.16
C THR A 314 -4.76 10.04 -20.87
N PRO A 315 -4.58 11.08 -20.03
CA PRO A 315 -3.71 11.02 -18.86
C PRO A 315 -4.38 10.22 -17.72
N THR A 316 -3.60 9.45 -16.97
CA THR A 316 -4.07 8.56 -15.88
C THR A 316 -5.07 9.20 -14.92
N PRO A 317 -4.86 10.44 -14.41
CA PRO A 317 -5.82 11.13 -13.55
C PRO A 317 -7.25 11.19 -14.09
N SER A 318 -7.45 11.24 -15.41
CA SER A 318 -8.79 11.32 -16.00
C SER A 318 -9.54 9.99 -16.02
N TYR A 319 -8.83 8.86 -16.11
CA TYR A 319 -9.45 7.53 -15.91
C TYR A 319 -9.83 7.33 -14.44
N TYR A 320 -8.93 7.66 -13.51
CA TYR A 320 -9.22 7.51 -12.08
C TYR A 320 -10.36 8.44 -11.63
N ARG A 321 -10.45 9.67 -12.17
CA ARG A 321 -11.63 10.55 -12.00
C ARG A 321 -12.93 9.98 -12.58
N SER A 322 -12.85 9.18 -13.64
CA SER A 322 -14.02 8.48 -14.17
C SER A 322 -14.44 7.34 -13.22
N ALA A 323 -13.47 6.56 -12.70
CA ALA A 323 -13.75 5.54 -11.69
C ALA A 323 -14.43 6.08 -10.42
N ILE A 324 -14.01 7.27 -9.92
CA ILE A 324 -14.68 7.92 -8.78
C ILE A 324 -16.17 8.17 -9.08
N LYS A 325 -16.48 8.63 -10.29
CA LYS A 325 -17.88 8.87 -10.72
C LYS A 325 -18.65 7.57 -10.83
N ASP A 326 -18.05 6.53 -11.41
CA ASP A 326 -18.66 5.21 -11.57
C ASP A 326 -18.97 4.55 -10.21
N LEU A 327 -18.03 4.60 -9.25
CA LEU A 327 -18.23 4.09 -7.87
C LEU A 327 -19.33 4.85 -7.12
N ARG A 328 -19.34 6.19 -7.22
CA ARG A 328 -20.39 7.01 -6.60
C ARG A 328 -21.74 6.85 -7.30
N ALA A 329 -21.77 6.57 -8.61
CA ALA A 329 -22.99 6.25 -9.35
C ALA A 329 -23.59 4.90 -8.93
N PHE A 330 -22.74 3.87 -8.72
CA PHE A 330 -23.17 2.61 -8.10
C PHE A 330 -23.81 2.85 -6.72
N ASN A 331 -23.15 3.61 -5.83
CA ASN A 331 -23.72 3.94 -4.52
C ASN A 331 -25.03 4.74 -4.62
N GLY A 332 -25.16 5.63 -5.60
CA GLY A 332 -26.43 6.34 -5.88
C GLY A 332 -27.55 5.42 -6.37
N ARG A 333 -27.24 4.42 -7.20
CA ARG A 333 -28.23 3.39 -7.60
C ARG A 333 -28.57 2.44 -6.46
N LEU A 334 -27.60 2.11 -5.61
CA LEU A 334 -27.80 1.30 -4.42
C LEU A 334 -28.72 2.01 -3.41
N GLU A 335 -28.54 3.32 -3.17
CA GLU A 335 -29.43 4.13 -2.33
C GLU A 335 -30.89 4.12 -2.83
N ASN A 336 -31.09 4.06 -4.15
CA ASN A 336 -32.40 4.00 -4.79
C ASN A 336 -32.94 2.57 -4.97
N CYS A 337 -32.32 1.55 -4.35
CA CYS A 337 -32.68 0.13 -4.48
C CYS A 337 -32.63 -0.40 -5.94
N GLN A 338 -31.84 0.23 -6.82
CA GLN A 338 -31.67 -0.13 -8.24
C GLN A 338 -30.41 -0.97 -8.53
N ALA A 339 -29.53 -1.09 -7.54
CA ALA A 339 -28.35 -1.96 -7.57
C ALA A 339 -28.44 -2.96 -6.41
N THR A 340 -27.68 -4.05 -6.49
CA THR A 340 -27.65 -5.09 -5.47
C THR A 340 -26.29 -5.15 -4.79
N PHE A 341 -26.27 -5.39 -3.48
CA PHE A 341 -25.07 -5.68 -2.71
C PHE A 341 -25.28 -7.01 -1.97
N ASP A 342 -24.33 -7.92 -2.08
CA ASP A 342 -24.44 -9.31 -1.66
C ASP A 342 -23.61 -9.55 -0.38
N ALA A 343 -24.15 -9.09 0.76
CA ALA A 343 -23.50 -9.07 2.08
C ALA A 343 -23.43 -10.47 2.76
N ARG A 344 -22.99 -11.50 2.04
CA ARG A 344 -22.89 -12.89 2.53
C ARG A 344 -21.51 -13.24 3.09
N ALA A 345 -21.47 -14.24 3.98
CA ALA A 345 -20.25 -14.70 4.63
C ALA A 345 -19.19 -15.24 3.65
N ASP A 346 -19.57 -15.93 2.58
CA ASP A 346 -18.66 -16.43 1.54
C ASP A 346 -18.01 -15.29 0.73
N ASN A 347 -18.75 -14.20 0.49
CA ASN A 347 -18.20 -12.99 -0.12
C ASN A 347 -17.22 -12.28 0.82
N LEU A 348 -17.52 -12.21 2.13
CA LEU A 348 -16.61 -11.66 3.13
C LEU A 348 -15.34 -12.50 3.29
N ILE A 349 -15.46 -13.82 3.36
CA ILE A 349 -14.33 -14.77 3.39
C ILE A 349 -13.40 -14.51 2.20
N GLN A 350 -13.94 -14.41 0.99
CA GLN A 350 -13.14 -14.11 -0.20
C GLN A 350 -12.47 -12.74 -0.09
N PHE A 351 -13.19 -11.69 0.31
CA PHE A 351 -12.63 -10.35 0.45
C PHE A 351 -11.46 -10.32 1.43
N VAL A 352 -11.65 -10.86 2.64
CA VAL A 352 -10.65 -10.96 3.71
C VAL A 352 -9.43 -11.80 3.25
N ASP A 353 -9.65 -12.93 2.58
CA ASP A 353 -8.58 -13.79 2.06
C ASP A 353 -7.75 -13.09 0.97
N ARG A 354 -8.39 -12.38 0.04
CA ARG A 354 -7.70 -11.64 -1.03
C ARG A 354 -6.82 -10.53 -0.44
N ILE A 355 -7.26 -9.86 0.63
CA ILE A 355 -6.47 -8.86 1.38
C ILE A 355 -5.32 -9.51 2.15
N ALA A 356 -5.59 -10.59 2.90
CA ALA A 356 -4.58 -11.32 3.66
C ALA A 356 -3.45 -11.89 2.75
N SER A 357 -3.79 -12.27 1.52
CA SER A 357 -2.85 -12.70 0.49
C SER A 357 -1.99 -11.54 -0.03
N ASP A 358 -2.60 -10.39 -0.34
CA ASP A 358 -1.89 -9.20 -0.83
C ASP A 358 -0.90 -8.65 0.23
N LEU A 359 -1.38 -8.46 1.47
CA LEU A 359 -0.53 -8.12 2.63
C LEU A 359 0.58 -9.15 2.86
N GLY A 360 0.29 -10.44 2.65
CA GLY A 360 1.29 -11.51 2.68
C GLY A 360 2.41 -11.29 1.66
N SER A 361 2.06 -10.97 0.41
CA SER A 361 3.02 -10.70 -0.65
C SER A 361 3.90 -9.47 -0.35
N THR A 362 3.30 -8.39 0.17
CA THR A 362 4.02 -7.18 0.57
C THR A 362 4.96 -7.44 1.75
N SER A 363 4.54 -8.21 2.76
CA SER A 363 5.42 -8.60 3.87
C SER A 363 6.64 -9.40 3.41
N ALA A 364 6.48 -10.27 2.41
CA ALA A 364 7.58 -11.04 1.83
C ALA A 364 8.57 -10.14 1.06
N ILE A 365 8.06 -9.13 0.33
CA ILE A 365 8.87 -8.12 -0.37
C ILE A 365 9.70 -7.28 0.61
N LEU A 366 9.08 -6.82 1.71
CA LEU A 366 9.78 -6.06 2.76
C LEU A 366 10.86 -6.91 3.43
N LYS A 367 10.55 -8.17 3.73
CA LYS A 367 11.48 -9.13 4.32
C LYS A 367 12.68 -9.40 3.41
N ASP A 368 12.43 -9.76 2.14
CA ASP A 368 13.50 -10.01 1.16
C ASP A 368 14.44 -8.81 1.04
N ARG A 369 13.89 -7.59 1.00
CA ARG A 369 14.71 -6.38 0.95
C ARG A 369 15.54 -6.20 2.22
N ALA A 370 14.96 -6.38 3.40
CA ALA A 370 15.64 -6.20 4.67
C ALA A 370 16.75 -7.25 4.94
N GLU A 371 16.54 -8.50 4.52
CA GLU A 371 17.54 -9.57 4.67
C GLU A 371 18.68 -9.44 3.64
N ASN A 372 18.34 -9.28 2.36
CA ASN A 372 19.33 -9.33 1.27
C ASN A 372 20.01 -7.99 0.97
N TYR A 373 19.50 -6.87 1.50
CA TYR A 373 20.05 -5.53 1.26
C TYR A 373 19.98 -4.67 2.52
N HIS A 374 21.13 -4.34 3.09
CA HIS A 374 21.24 -3.59 4.36
C HIS A 374 22.15 -2.37 4.18
N ALA A 375 21.70 -1.42 3.34
CA ALA A 375 22.43 -0.17 3.07
C ALA A 375 22.09 0.97 4.07
N GLY A 376 21.38 0.67 5.17
CA GLY A 376 21.08 1.61 6.24
C GLY A 376 20.21 2.77 5.78
N TRP A 377 20.64 4.00 6.06
CA TRP A 377 19.91 5.24 5.77
C TRP A 377 19.84 5.63 4.28
N PHE A 378 20.54 4.93 3.39
CA PHE A 378 20.67 5.32 1.97
C PHE A 378 20.18 4.23 0.99
N ASP A 379 19.32 3.33 1.45
CA ASP A 379 18.65 2.36 0.58
C ASP A 379 17.42 2.99 -0.09
N THR A 380 17.61 3.61 -1.26
CA THR A 380 16.53 4.27 -2.03
C THR A 380 15.34 3.35 -2.31
N ARG A 381 15.60 2.06 -2.58
CA ARG A 381 14.55 1.08 -2.84
C ARG A 381 13.81 0.66 -1.57
N ALA A 382 14.42 0.78 -0.40
CA ALA A 382 13.75 0.44 0.85
C ALA A 382 12.70 1.50 1.22
N ASP A 383 13.01 2.78 1.01
CA ASP A 383 12.07 3.90 1.18
C ASP A 383 10.82 3.69 0.30
N ASP A 384 11.04 3.47 -1.00
CA ASP A 384 10.00 3.15 -1.98
C ASP A 384 9.08 1.98 -1.56
N ARG A 385 9.66 0.87 -1.09
CA ARG A 385 8.87 -0.31 -0.65
C ARG A 385 8.16 -0.07 0.67
N PHE A 386 8.76 0.71 1.58
CA PHE A 386 8.11 1.12 2.82
C PHE A 386 6.89 1.98 2.53
N TRP A 387 7.00 3.02 1.70
CA TRP A 387 5.86 3.90 1.38
C TRP A 387 4.78 3.20 0.57
N PHE A 388 5.14 2.29 -0.35
CA PHE A 388 4.17 1.43 -1.01
C PHE A 388 3.37 0.58 -0.01
N ALA A 389 4.07 -0.10 0.92
CA ALA A 389 3.42 -0.92 1.94
C ALA A 389 2.57 -0.08 2.91
N TYR A 390 3.06 1.09 3.31
CA TYR A 390 2.33 2.05 4.14
C TYR A 390 1.05 2.53 3.43
N GLY A 391 1.12 2.89 2.14
CA GLY A 391 -0.05 3.31 1.36
C GLY A 391 -1.08 2.19 1.13
N GLN A 392 -0.61 0.96 0.90
CA GLN A 392 -1.46 -0.22 0.81
C GLN A 392 -2.18 -0.50 2.15
N LEU A 393 -1.46 -0.40 3.27
CA LEU A 393 -2.02 -0.60 4.61
C LEU A 393 -3.01 0.51 4.99
N TYR A 394 -2.70 1.76 4.66
CA TYR A 394 -3.59 2.92 4.82
C TYR A 394 -4.93 2.70 4.10
N ALA A 395 -4.87 2.28 2.82
CA ALA A 395 -6.06 1.95 2.06
C ALA A 395 -6.85 0.79 2.66
N TYR A 396 -6.18 -0.32 3.00
CA TYR A 396 -6.85 -1.48 3.58
C TYR A 396 -7.46 -1.23 4.96
N TYR A 397 -6.90 -0.31 5.76
CA TYR A 397 -7.52 0.11 7.02
C TYR A 397 -8.90 0.72 6.79
N GLY A 398 -9.04 1.68 5.87
CA GLY A 398 -10.37 2.22 5.53
C GLY A 398 -11.30 1.21 4.87
N LEU A 399 -10.77 0.35 3.99
CA LEU A 399 -11.58 -0.65 3.28
C LEU A 399 -12.11 -1.75 4.20
N LEU A 400 -11.33 -2.17 5.20
CA LEU A 400 -11.79 -3.12 6.23
C LEU A 400 -12.71 -2.46 7.25
N ARG A 401 -12.45 -1.23 7.67
CA ARG A 401 -13.40 -0.45 8.49
C ARG A 401 -14.77 -0.34 7.80
N ALA A 402 -14.76 -0.14 6.50
CA ALA A 402 -15.98 -0.12 5.69
C ALA A 402 -16.61 -1.49 5.49
N ALA A 403 -15.82 -2.56 5.38
CA ALA A 403 -16.36 -3.93 5.38
C ALA A 403 -16.98 -4.31 6.73
N HIS A 404 -16.48 -3.77 7.85
CA HIS A 404 -17.10 -3.91 9.17
C HIS A 404 -18.54 -3.36 9.17
N SER A 405 -18.72 -2.16 8.60
CA SER A 405 -20.02 -1.53 8.36
C SER A 405 -20.90 -2.35 7.41
N ASP A 406 -20.36 -2.71 6.23
CA ASP A 406 -21.14 -3.32 5.16
C ASP A 406 -21.55 -4.78 5.44
N PHE A 407 -20.77 -5.52 6.23
CA PHE A 407 -21.03 -6.91 6.60
C PHE A 407 -21.41 -7.10 8.07
N ARG A 408 -21.86 -6.03 8.77
CA ARG A 408 -22.17 -6.05 10.21
C ARG A 408 -23.04 -7.24 10.65
N GLY A 409 -24.00 -7.65 9.84
CA GLY A 409 -24.91 -8.75 10.17
C GLY A 409 -24.17 -10.10 10.29
N VAL A 410 -23.27 -10.37 9.35
CA VAL A 410 -22.43 -11.57 9.35
C VAL A 410 -21.43 -11.55 10.51
N LEU A 411 -20.82 -10.39 10.78
CA LEU A 411 -19.83 -10.24 11.84
C LEU A 411 -20.45 -10.40 13.23
N ALA A 412 -21.63 -9.80 13.46
CA ALA A 412 -22.37 -9.93 14.71
C ALA A 412 -22.88 -11.38 14.94
N GLU A 413 -23.35 -12.06 13.89
CA GLU A 413 -23.78 -13.48 13.96
C GLU A 413 -22.62 -14.41 14.36
N LYS A 414 -21.40 -14.09 13.92
CA LYS A 414 -20.19 -14.87 14.23
C LYS A 414 -19.40 -14.33 15.43
N HIS A 415 -19.91 -13.31 16.13
CA HIS A 415 -19.28 -12.64 17.27
C HIS A 415 -17.83 -12.16 16.99
N LEU A 416 -17.59 -11.63 15.80
CA LEU A 416 -16.26 -11.28 15.31
C LEU A 416 -15.79 -9.86 15.63
N ASP A 417 -16.68 -9.00 16.14
CA ASP A 417 -16.42 -7.58 16.40
C ASP A 417 -15.14 -7.35 17.21
N GLY A 418 -14.89 -8.16 18.25
CA GLY A 418 -13.70 -8.03 19.10
C GLY A 418 -12.37 -8.37 18.41
N VAL A 419 -12.36 -9.34 17.49
CA VAL A 419 -11.17 -9.68 16.69
C VAL A 419 -10.93 -8.62 15.61
N TRP A 420 -12.02 -8.10 15.04
CA TRP A 420 -12.00 -7.05 14.02
C TRP A 420 -11.53 -5.71 14.61
N ASP A 421 -12.03 -5.30 15.77
CA ASP A 421 -11.59 -4.12 16.50
C ASP A 421 -10.09 -4.19 16.87
N GLU A 422 -9.58 -5.37 17.23
CA GLU A 422 -8.15 -5.54 17.50
C GLU A 422 -7.32 -5.46 16.21
N MET A 423 -7.78 -6.03 15.10
CA MET A 423 -7.15 -5.85 13.79
C MET A 423 -7.09 -4.37 13.38
N GLU A 424 -8.18 -3.62 13.55
CA GLU A 424 -8.22 -2.18 13.24
C GLU A 424 -7.23 -1.38 14.11
N LYS A 425 -7.10 -1.70 15.41
CA LYS A 425 -6.07 -1.08 16.28
C LYS A 425 -4.66 -1.39 15.80
N GLN A 426 -4.37 -2.63 15.39
CA GLN A 426 -3.04 -2.99 14.86
C GLN A 426 -2.74 -2.28 13.54
N MET A 427 -3.74 -2.11 12.67
CA MET A 427 -3.60 -1.30 11.45
C MET A 427 -3.33 0.17 11.79
N ARG A 428 -4.09 0.75 12.72
CA ARG A 428 -3.92 2.15 13.11
C ARG A 428 -2.55 2.40 13.74
N ALA A 429 -2.07 1.52 14.62
CA ALA A 429 -0.76 1.61 15.25
C ALA A 429 0.40 1.52 14.24
N ALA A 430 0.23 0.77 13.15
CA ALA A 430 1.21 0.72 12.07
C ALA A 430 1.32 2.06 11.30
N LEU A 431 0.23 2.84 11.25
CA LEU A 431 0.20 4.16 10.60
C LEU A 431 0.73 5.31 11.49
N ASP A 432 1.06 5.05 12.76
CA ASP A 432 1.88 6.00 13.56
C ASP A 432 3.35 6.01 13.11
N MET A 433 3.77 5.01 12.33
CA MET A 433 5.15 4.87 11.88
C MET A 433 5.45 5.79 10.68
N GLN A 434 5.68 7.08 10.97
CA GLN A 434 5.95 8.13 9.98
C GLN A 434 7.39 8.67 10.10
N PRO A 435 8.42 7.90 9.67
CA PRO A 435 9.80 8.34 9.74
C PRO A 435 10.10 9.41 8.67
N PHE A 436 10.83 10.46 9.05
CA PHE A 436 11.32 11.48 8.10
C PHE A 436 12.29 10.91 7.06
N ILE A 437 13.00 9.82 7.38
CA ILE A 437 13.91 9.09 6.50
C ILE A 437 13.72 7.59 6.79
N VAL A 438 13.40 6.80 5.77
CA VAL A 438 13.32 5.34 5.94
C VAL A 438 14.73 4.76 6.04
N SER A 439 14.94 3.91 7.05
CA SER A 439 16.21 3.22 7.29
C SER A 439 16.03 1.73 7.12
N ASN A 440 16.97 1.12 6.41
CA ASN A 440 17.06 -0.32 6.20
C ASN A 440 18.38 -0.84 6.78
N GLY A 441 18.54 -0.71 8.10
CA GLY A 441 19.62 -1.34 8.84
C GLY A 441 19.41 -2.84 9.03
N SER A 442 20.47 -3.56 9.41
CA SER A 442 20.32 -4.94 9.89
C SER A 442 19.55 -4.95 11.23
N PRO A 443 18.81 -6.02 11.55
CA PRO A 443 17.98 -6.08 12.77
C PRO A 443 18.77 -5.96 14.09
N ASP A 444 20.07 -6.24 14.06
CA ASP A 444 21.02 -6.16 15.17
C ASP A 444 21.84 -4.85 15.21
N ALA A 445 21.62 -3.92 14.28
CA ALA A 445 22.41 -2.70 14.17
C ALA A 445 22.12 -1.69 15.29
N TRP A 446 23.18 -1.19 15.92
CA TRP A 446 23.09 -0.22 17.02
C TRP A 446 22.56 1.18 16.55
N PHE A 447 22.92 1.63 15.35
CA PHE A 447 22.67 3.02 14.90
C PHE A 447 21.73 3.17 13.71
N THR A 448 21.26 2.08 13.11
CA THR A 448 20.38 2.08 11.93
C THR A 448 19.17 1.20 12.22
N PRO A 449 17.99 1.77 12.53
CA PRO A 449 16.79 0.94 12.71
C PRO A 449 16.42 0.24 11.39
N SER A 450 15.71 -0.88 11.48
CA SER A 450 15.15 -1.56 10.30
C SER A 450 13.66 -1.28 10.18
N HIS A 451 13.32 -0.16 9.52
CA HIS A 451 11.92 0.24 9.37
C HIS A 451 11.11 -0.78 8.55
N LEU A 452 11.75 -1.46 7.59
CA LEU A 452 11.13 -2.50 6.78
C LEU A 452 10.76 -3.73 7.61
N THR A 453 11.63 -4.14 8.54
CA THR A 453 11.34 -5.24 9.47
C THR A 453 10.19 -4.88 10.41
N THR A 454 10.16 -3.66 10.94
CA THR A 454 9.07 -3.17 11.80
C THR A 454 7.73 -3.12 11.06
N MET A 455 7.70 -2.56 9.85
CA MET A 455 6.48 -2.53 9.01
C MET A 455 6.02 -3.94 8.63
N GLY A 456 6.96 -4.82 8.23
CA GLY A 456 6.67 -6.22 7.93
C GLY A 456 6.05 -6.98 9.11
N PHE A 457 6.51 -6.71 10.34
CA PHE A 457 5.92 -7.28 11.56
C PHE A 457 4.46 -6.83 11.77
N TYR A 458 4.15 -5.54 11.63
CA TYR A 458 2.76 -5.06 11.73
C TYR A 458 1.85 -5.68 10.66
N ILE A 459 2.31 -5.74 9.42
CA ILE A 459 1.56 -6.36 8.31
C ILE A 459 1.30 -7.85 8.58
N LEU A 460 2.26 -8.57 9.15
CA LEU A 460 2.08 -9.98 9.53
C LEU A 460 1.08 -10.17 10.68
N ARG A 461 1.04 -9.26 11.67
CA ARG A 461 0.02 -9.30 12.75
C ARG A 461 -1.38 -9.08 12.20
N VAL A 462 -1.55 -8.03 11.38
CA VAL A 462 -2.83 -7.73 10.70
C VAL A 462 -3.28 -8.93 9.84
N ARG A 463 -2.36 -9.53 9.09
CA ARG A 463 -2.62 -10.74 8.30
C ARG A 463 -3.03 -11.94 9.17
N SER A 464 -2.45 -12.11 10.35
CA SER A 464 -2.87 -13.17 11.29
C SER A 464 -4.33 -12.97 11.70
N ASN A 465 -4.70 -11.76 12.14
CA ASN A 465 -6.07 -11.47 12.54
C ASN A 465 -7.07 -11.68 11.37
N LEU A 466 -6.71 -11.31 10.13
CA LEU A 466 -7.52 -11.61 8.94
C LEU A 466 -7.71 -13.12 8.70
N VAL A 467 -6.66 -13.93 8.93
CA VAL A 467 -6.73 -15.38 8.83
C VAL A 467 -7.59 -15.99 9.95
N ASP A 468 -7.52 -15.44 11.16
CA ASP A 468 -8.36 -15.89 12.29
C ASP A 468 -9.85 -15.54 12.05
N VAL A 469 -10.14 -14.33 11.58
CA VAL A 469 -11.47 -13.90 11.10
C VAL A 469 -11.99 -14.88 10.04
N LYS A 470 -11.19 -15.20 9.03
CA LYS A 470 -11.54 -16.15 7.97
C LYS A 470 -11.89 -17.54 8.55
N GLN A 471 -11.04 -18.08 9.44
CA GLN A 471 -11.27 -19.40 10.04
C GLN A 471 -12.54 -19.48 10.90
N VAL A 472 -12.98 -18.37 11.49
CA VAL A 472 -14.24 -18.30 12.24
C VAL A 472 -15.45 -18.15 11.31
N LEU A 473 -15.32 -17.41 10.21
CA LEU A 473 -16.36 -17.31 9.18
C LEU A 473 -16.61 -18.66 8.46
N GLU A 474 -15.57 -19.50 8.31
CA GLU A 474 -15.65 -20.83 7.68
C GLU A 474 -16.28 -21.92 8.56
N ARG A 475 -16.51 -21.67 9.85
CA ARG A 475 -17.14 -22.60 10.82
C ARG A 475 -18.62 -22.28 11.02
#